data_AF-A0A5C6XG52-F1
#
_entry.id   AF-A0A5C6XG52-F1
#
_cell.length_a   1.000
_cell.length_b   1.000
_cell.length_c   1.000
_cell.angle_alpha   90.00
_cell.angle_beta   90.00
_cell.angle_gamma   90.00
#
_symmetry.space_group_name_H-M   'P 1'
#
loop_
_entity.id
_entity.type
_entity.pdbx_description
1 polymer ?
#
loop_
_entity_poly.entity_id
_entity_poly.type
_entity_poly.pdbx_seq_one_letter_code
_entity_poly.pdbx_strand_id
1 'polypeptide(L)'
;MSQDTEAVRREIRQMHQSLAETSYYDLLGLKSGLDDAIIKQQATKEFRQLAKKWHVDRFSAHELGDDKKLVQEIFATINTAHQVLTDPDKRAEYDLQLSGANTDISSILTAENAFRKGQKMLETGAHAGAHEQFKIASEHNEDDQEYRAHFLYTEYLLIPKNAEGTPLKRTRAQEIFKELDTISMELTDRDWLLTFMGVVAEGLGRTREAEGLFHQAMQHNPRNVEAKRHLRLMDMRKNKKKGFFAQLMDKLKPS
;
A
#
# COMPACT_ATOMS: atom_id res chain seq x y z
N MET A 1 34.99 -5.95 45.80
CA MET A 1 34.21 -4.83 45.23
C MET A 1 34.06 -4.92 43.71
N SER A 2 35.02 -5.45 42.93
CA SER A 2 34.86 -5.53 41.46
C SER A 2 33.82 -6.56 40.96
N GLN A 3 33.66 -7.71 41.63
CA GLN A 3 32.69 -8.74 41.22
C GLN A 3 31.23 -8.29 41.41
N ASP A 4 30.96 -7.41 42.38
CA ASP A 4 29.62 -6.89 42.68
C ASP A 4 29.19 -5.84 41.63
N THR A 5 30.11 -4.94 41.26
CA THR A 5 29.89 -3.94 40.19
C THR A 5 29.63 -4.57 38.82
N GLU A 6 30.33 -5.64 38.46
CA GLU A 6 30.12 -6.30 37.17
C GLU A 6 28.76 -7.02 37.10
N ALA A 7 28.30 -7.58 38.22
CA ALA A 7 26.96 -8.17 38.31
C ALA A 7 25.86 -7.10 38.13
N VAL A 8 26.04 -5.93 38.75
CA VAL A 8 25.13 -4.78 38.60
C VAL A 8 25.10 -4.26 37.16
N ARG A 9 26.27 -4.11 36.51
CA ARG A 9 26.34 -3.72 35.10
C ARG A 9 25.62 -4.72 34.18
N ARG A 10 25.74 -6.01 34.47
CA ARG A 10 25.01 -7.06 33.74
C ARG A 10 23.50 -6.94 33.92
N GLU A 11 23.00 -6.71 35.14
CA GLU A 11 21.56 -6.50 35.39
C GLU A 11 21.03 -5.29 34.61
N ILE A 12 21.79 -4.18 34.60
CA ILE A 12 21.43 -2.96 33.85
C ILE A 12 21.31 -3.25 32.36
N ARG A 13 22.32 -3.90 31.76
CA ARG A 13 22.32 -4.20 30.32
C ARG A 13 21.21 -5.16 29.92
N GLN A 14 20.93 -6.18 30.75
CA GLN A 14 19.83 -7.13 30.51
C GLN A 14 18.47 -6.44 30.55
N MET A 15 18.23 -5.59 31.55
CA MET A 15 16.99 -4.83 31.64
C MET A 15 16.83 -3.87 30.45
N HIS A 16 17.91 -3.16 30.08
CA HIS A 16 17.87 -2.24 28.94
C HIS A 16 17.55 -2.97 27.64
N GLN A 17 18.18 -4.11 27.39
CA GLN A 17 17.93 -4.93 26.22
C GLN A 17 16.48 -5.42 26.14
N SER A 18 15.87 -5.79 27.27
CA SER A 18 14.47 -6.26 27.26
C SER A 18 13.47 -5.16 26.93
N LEU A 19 13.80 -3.87 27.11
CA LEU A 19 12.87 -2.76 26.83
C LEU A 19 12.43 -2.70 25.36
N ALA A 20 13.26 -3.16 24.43
CA ALA A 20 12.94 -3.13 22.99
C ALA A 20 11.76 -4.05 22.63
N GLU A 21 11.54 -5.10 23.41
CA GLU A 21 10.53 -6.14 23.14
C GLU A 21 9.37 -6.10 24.15
N THR A 22 9.41 -5.22 25.16
CA THR A 22 8.45 -5.20 26.27
C THR A 22 7.44 -4.07 26.08
N SER A 23 6.14 -4.40 26.13
CA SER A 23 5.08 -3.38 26.12
C SER A 23 5.07 -2.56 27.43
N TYR A 24 4.41 -1.41 27.46
CA TYR A 24 4.24 -0.64 28.70
C TYR A 24 3.44 -1.41 29.76
N TYR A 25 2.49 -2.25 29.34
CA TYR A 25 1.74 -3.14 30.23
C TYR A 25 2.66 -4.17 30.87
N ASP A 26 3.48 -4.84 30.07
CA ASP A 26 4.42 -5.86 30.56
C ASP A 26 5.50 -5.25 31.44
N LEU A 27 5.99 -4.05 31.08
CA LEU A 27 7.01 -3.33 31.84
C LEU A 27 6.53 -2.97 33.26
N LEU A 28 5.25 -2.61 33.41
CA LEU A 28 4.63 -2.35 34.70
C LEU A 28 3.95 -3.58 35.32
N GLY A 29 4.01 -4.76 34.68
CA GLY A 29 3.40 -5.99 35.16
C GLY A 29 1.86 -5.97 35.24
N LEU A 30 1.22 -5.26 34.30
CA LEU A 30 -0.23 -5.02 34.27
C LEU A 30 -0.92 -5.86 33.21
N LYS A 31 -2.20 -6.17 33.44
CA LYS A 31 -3.08 -6.72 32.40
C LYS A 31 -3.78 -5.58 31.65
N SER A 32 -3.86 -5.68 30.32
CA SER A 32 -4.67 -4.80 29.50
C SER A 32 -6.17 -5.06 29.68
N GLY A 33 -7.02 -4.11 29.29
CA GLY A 33 -8.48 -4.25 29.31
C GLY A 33 -9.14 -4.14 30.69
N LEU A 34 -8.41 -3.64 31.70
CA LEU A 34 -8.97 -3.31 33.01
C LEU A 34 -9.59 -1.91 33.01
N ASP A 35 -10.45 -1.62 33.99
CA ASP A 35 -11.02 -0.29 34.20
C ASP A 35 -9.95 0.77 34.47
N ASP A 36 -10.18 2.01 34.01
CA ASP A 36 -9.27 3.14 34.12
C ASP A 36 -8.75 3.38 35.53
N ALA A 37 -9.64 3.30 36.52
CA ALA A 37 -9.28 3.53 37.91
C ALA A 37 -8.33 2.43 38.43
N ILE A 38 -8.57 1.19 38.00
CA ILE A 38 -7.75 0.02 38.36
C ILE A 38 -6.38 0.11 37.71
N ILE A 39 -6.31 0.41 36.40
CA ILE A 39 -5.04 0.58 35.67
C ILE A 39 -4.23 1.69 36.33
N LYS A 40 -4.84 2.85 36.60
CA LYS A 40 -4.16 3.98 37.22
C LYS A 40 -3.58 3.64 38.59
N GLN A 41 -4.36 2.95 39.42
CA GLN A 41 -3.93 2.52 40.75
C GLN A 41 -2.74 1.54 40.67
N GLN A 42 -2.86 0.50 39.83
CA GLN A 42 -1.82 -0.53 39.70
C GLN A 42 -0.54 0.03 39.06
N ALA A 43 -0.66 0.78 37.96
CA ALA A 43 0.47 1.43 37.30
C ALA A 43 1.23 2.36 38.26
N THR A 44 0.52 3.14 39.08
CA THR A 44 1.16 4.03 40.07
C THR A 44 1.87 3.24 41.17
N LYS A 45 1.29 2.12 41.61
CA LYS A 45 1.92 1.25 42.61
C LYS A 45 3.20 0.62 42.06
N GLU A 46 3.16 0.04 40.87
CA GLU A 46 4.30 -0.66 40.27
C GLU A 46 5.39 0.32 39.81
N PHE A 47 5.01 1.48 39.26
CA PHE A 47 5.94 2.57 38.98
C PHE A 47 6.77 2.96 40.21
N ARG A 48 6.16 3.09 41.40
CA ARG A 48 6.90 3.44 42.63
C ARG A 48 7.92 2.36 43.01
N GLN A 49 7.63 1.08 42.76
CA GLN A 49 8.55 -0.01 43.04
C GLN A 49 9.73 0.02 42.06
N LEU A 50 9.43 0.13 40.77
CA LEU A 50 10.44 0.19 39.71
C LEU A 50 11.29 1.45 39.77
N ALA A 51 10.70 2.60 40.10
CA ALA A 51 11.41 3.86 40.28
C ALA A 51 12.46 3.74 41.39
N LYS A 52 12.12 3.12 42.53
CA LYS A 52 13.12 2.85 43.59
C LYS A 52 14.21 1.88 43.13
N LYS A 53 13.84 0.89 42.31
CA LYS A 53 14.78 -0.11 41.78
C LYS A 53 15.75 0.49 40.77
N TRP A 54 15.30 1.42 39.93
CA TRP A 54 16.04 1.92 38.77
C TRP A 54 16.46 3.39 38.87
N HIS A 55 16.27 4.03 40.03
CA HIS A 55 16.79 5.38 40.26
C HIS A 55 18.32 5.37 40.28
N VAL A 56 18.94 6.39 39.66
CA VAL A 56 20.40 6.51 39.55
C VAL A 56 21.11 6.48 40.90
N ASP A 57 20.50 7.03 41.95
CA ASP A 57 21.07 7.07 43.31
C ASP A 57 21.32 5.68 43.90
N ARG A 58 20.51 4.68 43.55
CA ARG A 58 20.71 3.29 43.99
C ARG A 58 22.08 2.76 43.54
N PHE A 59 22.58 3.26 42.42
CA PHE A 59 23.82 2.81 41.81
C PHE A 59 25.02 3.72 42.09
N SER A 60 24.85 4.76 42.92
CA SER A 60 25.90 5.74 43.26
C SER A 60 27.18 5.13 43.83
N ALA A 61 27.10 4.00 44.52
CA ALA A 61 28.24 3.27 45.08
C ALA A 61 29.01 2.43 44.05
N HIS A 62 28.54 2.34 42.79
CA HIS A 62 29.12 1.49 41.75
C HIS A 62 29.75 2.35 40.65
N GLU A 63 30.95 1.97 40.22
CA GLU A 63 31.55 2.58 39.03
C GLU A 63 30.84 2.06 37.79
N LEU A 64 29.89 2.83 37.24
CA LEU A 64 29.09 2.41 36.09
C LEU A 64 29.67 2.79 34.72
N GLY A 65 30.49 3.85 34.64
CA GLY A 65 30.95 4.36 33.34
C GLY A 65 29.79 4.67 32.41
N ASP A 66 29.84 4.14 31.19
CA ASP A 66 28.80 4.34 30.15
C ASP A 66 27.44 3.71 30.52
N ASP A 67 27.41 2.67 31.37
CA ASP A 67 26.17 2.00 31.78
C ASP A 67 25.24 2.93 32.59
N LYS A 68 25.76 4.06 33.09
CA LYS A 68 24.93 5.10 33.73
C LYS A 68 23.87 5.68 32.79
N LYS A 69 24.17 5.78 31.49
CA LYS A 69 23.19 6.24 30.48
C LYS A 69 22.05 5.22 30.32
N LEU A 70 22.38 3.93 30.35
CA LEU A 70 21.39 2.86 30.25
C LEU A 70 20.41 2.90 31.44
N VAL A 71 20.89 3.18 32.65
CA VAL A 71 20.02 3.36 33.83
C VAL A 71 19.06 4.54 33.64
N GLN A 72 19.53 5.66 33.09
CA GLN A 72 18.69 6.82 32.81
C GLN A 72 17.61 6.50 31.76
N GLU A 73 17.96 5.77 30.71
CA GLU A 73 17.02 5.33 29.67
C GLU A 73 15.99 4.33 30.23
N ILE A 74 16.41 3.38 31.06
CA ILE A 74 15.49 2.46 31.75
C ILE A 74 14.48 3.24 32.59
N PHE A 75 14.96 4.17 33.42
CA PHE A 75 14.09 4.97 34.26
C PHE A 75 13.14 5.87 33.45
N ALA A 76 13.64 6.48 32.36
CA ALA A 76 12.83 7.28 31.46
C ALA A 76 11.70 6.45 30.83
N THR A 77 11.99 5.24 30.35
CA THR A 77 10.99 4.33 29.76
C THR A 77 9.95 3.90 30.79
N ILE A 78 10.34 3.58 32.03
CA ILE A 78 9.42 3.26 33.13
C ILE A 78 8.48 4.44 33.43
N ASN A 79 9.02 5.67 33.43
CA ASN A 79 8.23 6.87 33.64
C ASN A 79 7.27 7.15 32.48
N THR A 80 7.72 6.98 31.23
CA THR A 80 6.85 7.11 30.04
C THR A 80 5.72 6.09 30.09
N ALA A 81 6.01 4.82 30.40
CA ALA A 81 5.00 3.78 30.53
C ALA A 81 3.94 4.15 31.59
N HIS A 82 4.38 4.68 32.74
CA HIS A 82 3.46 5.15 33.77
C HIS A 82 2.59 6.32 33.28
N GLN A 83 3.19 7.33 32.64
CA GLN A 83 2.45 8.49 32.12
C GLN A 83 1.44 8.11 31.05
N VAL A 84 1.78 7.19 30.15
CA VAL A 84 0.88 6.72 29.10
C VAL A 84 -0.26 5.90 29.69
N LEU A 85 0.01 4.93 30.57
CA LEU A 85 -1.03 4.03 31.09
C LEU A 85 -1.96 4.68 32.13
N THR A 86 -1.53 5.77 32.77
CA THR A 86 -2.37 6.49 33.77
C THR A 86 -3.22 7.62 33.21
N ASP A 87 -3.02 7.97 31.93
CA ASP A 87 -3.78 8.95 31.18
C ASP A 87 -4.72 8.20 30.20
N PRO A 88 -6.05 8.30 30.36
CA PRO A 88 -6.99 7.54 29.53
C PRO A 88 -6.84 7.79 28.03
N ASP A 89 -6.59 9.04 27.63
CA ASP A 89 -6.49 9.42 26.22
C ASP A 89 -5.20 8.87 25.60
N LYS A 90 -4.07 9.02 26.30
CA LYS A 90 -2.78 8.46 25.84
C LYS A 90 -2.77 6.94 25.83
N ARG A 91 -3.44 6.32 26.79
CA ARG A 91 -3.57 4.86 26.83
C ARG A 91 -4.42 4.35 25.68
N ALA A 92 -5.52 5.01 25.36
CA ALA A 92 -6.35 4.64 24.21
C ALA A 92 -5.57 4.73 22.89
N GLU A 93 -4.74 5.76 22.71
CA GLU A 93 -3.84 5.88 21.55
C GLU A 93 -2.82 4.73 21.50
N TYR A 94 -2.21 4.40 22.65
CA TYR A 94 -1.26 3.30 22.76
C TYR A 94 -1.90 1.92 22.52
N ASP A 95 -3.11 1.71 23.04
CA ASP A 95 -3.90 0.49 22.82
C ASP A 95 -4.25 0.35 21.33
N LEU A 96 -4.56 1.46 20.66
CA LEU A 96 -4.81 1.48 19.22
C LEU A 96 -3.55 1.13 18.42
N GLN A 97 -2.37 1.60 18.84
CA GLN A 97 -1.08 1.20 18.26
C GLN A 97 -0.79 -0.29 18.46
N LEU A 98 -1.01 -0.82 19.67
CA LEU A 98 -0.84 -2.25 19.98
C LEU A 98 -1.82 -3.14 19.20
N SER A 99 -3.03 -2.64 18.90
CA SER A 99 -4.04 -3.37 18.12
C SER A 99 -3.76 -3.42 16.61
N GLY A 100 -2.78 -2.66 16.11
CA GLY A 100 -2.51 -2.52 14.67
C GLY A 100 -3.51 -1.65 13.89
N ALA A 101 -4.65 -1.29 14.49
CA ALA A 101 -5.73 -0.57 13.81
C ALA A 101 -5.35 0.84 13.32
N ASN A 102 -4.38 1.50 13.96
CA ASN A 102 -3.84 2.77 13.46
C ASN A 102 -3.05 2.60 12.15
N THR A 103 -2.36 1.47 12.00
CA THR A 103 -1.61 1.14 10.78
C THR A 103 -2.57 0.84 9.64
N ASP A 104 -3.66 0.11 9.90
CA ASP A 104 -4.67 -0.22 8.87
C ASP A 104 -5.39 1.02 8.35
N ILE A 105 -5.84 1.92 9.24
CA ILE A 105 -6.50 3.16 8.84
C ILE A 105 -5.53 4.06 8.06
N SER A 106 -4.28 4.18 8.50
CA SER A 106 -3.26 4.97 7.80
C SER A 106 -2.93 4.38 6.42
N SER A 107 -2.85 3.05 6.30
CA SER A 107 -2.61 2.36 5.03
C SER A 107 -3.78 2.56 4.06
N ILE A 108 -5.03 2.42 4.53
CA ILE A 108 -6.24 2.67 3.73
C ILE A 108 -6.27 4.12 3.23
N LEU A 109 -6.03 5.10 4.11
CA LEU A 109 -6.00 6.52 3.74
C LEU A 109 -4.88 6.85 2.76
N THR A 110 -3.72 6.19 2.90
CA THR A 110 -2.60 6.35 1.97
C THR A 110 -2.96 5.79 0.59
N ALA A 111 -3.58 4.61 0.55
CA ALA A 111 -4.01 3.97 -0.68
C ALA A 111 -5.03 4.82 -1.44
N GLU A 112 -6.08 5.28 -0.75
CA GLU A 112 -7.15 6.10 -1.33
C GLU A 112 -6.60 7.43 -1.90
N ASN A 113 -5.73 8.10 -1.15
CA ASN A 113 -5.12 9.35 -1.60
C ASN A 113 -4.24 9.16 -2.84
N ALA A 114 -3.45 8.09 -2.85
CA ALA A 114 -2.62 7.73 -3.99
C ALA A 114 -3.49 7.40 -5.20
N PHE A 115 -4.53 6.57 -5.04
CA PHE A 115 -5.44 6.17 -6.10
C PHE A 115 -6.09 7.39 -6.79
N ARG A 116 -6.68 8.30 -6.01
CA ARG A 116 -7.27 9.55 -6.53
C ARG A 116 -6.28 10.40 -7.32
N LYS A 117 -5.02 10.49 -6.85
CA LYS A 117 -3.96 11.22 -7.56
C LYS A 117 -3.58 10.51 -8.85
N GLY A 118 -3.52 9.17 -8.84
CA GLY A 118 -3.30 8.33 -10.01
C GLY A 118 -4.39 8.53 -11.08
N GLN A 119 -5.66 8.54 -10.70
CA GLN A 119 -6.79 8.81 -11.60
C GLN A 119 -6.65 10.16 -12.31
N LYS A 120 -6.40 11.24 -11.55
CA LYS A 120 -6.18 12.56 -12.13
C LYS A 120 -4.98 12.59 -13.09
N MET A 121 -3.89 11.92 -12.74
CA MET A 121 -2.71 11.82 -13.62
C MET A 121 -3.03 11.03 -14.89
N LEU A 122 -3.79 9.94 -14.80
CA LEU A 122 -4.19 9.13 -15.94
C LEU A 122 -5.07 9.92 -16.91
N GLU A 123 -6.05 10.67 -16.40
CA GLU A 123 -6.91 11.57 -17.20
C GLU A 123 -6.12 12.62 -17.98
N THR A 124 -5.04 13.14 -17.39
CA THR A 124 -4.16 14.13 -18.05
C THR A 124 -3.09 13.49 -18.96
N GLY A 125 -3.05 12.17 -19.07
CA GLY A 125 -2.07 11.44 -19.88
C GLY A 125 -0.69 11.27 -19.23
N ALA A 126 -0.51 11.65 -17.96
CA ALA A 126 0.72 11.49 -17.20
C ALA A 126 0.91 10.03 -16.73
N HIS A 127 1.02 9.09 -17.67
CA HIS A 127 0.97 7.64 -17.40
C HIS A 127 2.04 7.14 -16.43
N ALA A 128 3.26 7.68 -16.49
CA ALA A 128 4.34 7.26 -15.58
C ALA A 128 4.03 7.68 -14.13
N GLY A 129 3.59 8.91 -13.92
CA GLY A 129 3.16 9.38 -12.60
C GLY A 129 1.95 8.60 -12.08
N ALA A 130 0.97 8.34 -12.96
CA ALA A 130 -0.20 7.54 -12.61
C ALA A 130 0.20 6.12 -12.16
N HIS A 131 1.11 5.47 -12.88
CA HIS A 131 1.60 4.14 -12.55
C HIS A 131 2.21 4.08 -11.14
N GLU A 132 3.07 5.02 -10.78
CA GLU A 132 3.66 5.08 -9.44
C GLU A 132 2.60 5.27 -8.35
N GLN A 133 1.58 6.09 -8.59
CA GLN A 133 0.50 6.28 -7.61
C GLN A 133 -0.39 5.04 -7.48
N PHE A 134 -0.72 4.36 -8.59
CA PHE A 134 -1.50 3.13 -8.53
C PHE A 134 -0.73 1.97 -7.89
N LYS A 135 0.59 1.91 -8.09
CA LYS A 135 1.46 0.97 -7.39
C LYS A 135 1.37 1.16 -5.87
N ILE A 136 1.53 2.40 -5.40
CA ILE A 136 1.39 2.73 -3.97
C ILE A 136 0.01 2.30 -3.44
N ALA A 137 -1.06 2.59 -4.19
CA ALA A 137 -2.42 2.20 -3.80
C ALA A 137 -2.57 0.68 -3.67
N SER A 138 -2.10 -0.09 -4.66
CA SER A 138 -2.19 -1.55 -4.63
C SER A 138 -1.30 -2.21 -3.56
N GLU A 139 -0.16 -1.60 -3.21
CA GLU A 139 0.74 -2.13 -2.16
C GLU A 139 0.19 -1.89 -0.74
N HIS A 140 -0.63 -0.84 -0.54
CA HIS A 140 -1.22 -0.54 0.77
C HIS A 140 -2.61 -1.14 0.97
N ASN A 141 -3.23 -1.65 -0.09
CA ASN A 141 -4.48 -2.40 -0.06
C ASN A 141 -4.51 -3.44 -1.20
N GLU A 142 -3.90 -4.60 -0.96
CA GLU A 142 -3.69 -5.64 -1.97
C GLU A 142 -4.99 -6.33 -2.43
N ASP A 143 -6.03 -6.30 -1.59
CA ASP A 143 -7.33 -6.92 -1.86
C ASP A 143 -8.21 -6.07 -2.79
N ASP A 144 -7.85 -4.81 -3.02
CA ASP A 144 -8.62 -3.92 -3.88
C ASP A 144 -8.32 -4.15 -5.36
N GLN A 145 -9.21 -4.88 -6.03
CA GLN A 145 -9.08 -5.21 -7.44
C GLN A 145 -9.17 -3.99 -8.38
N GLU A 146 -9.80 -2.89 -7.95
CA GLU A 146 -9.85 -1.68 -8.74
C GLU A 146 -8.45 -1.05 -8.80
N TYR A 147 -7.74 -0.99 -7.66
CA TYR A 147 -6.37 -0.49 -7.60
C TYR A 147 -5.43 -1.33 -8.44
N ARG A 148 -5.54 -2.66 -8.31
CA ARG A 148 -4.75 -3.61 -9.08
C ARG A 148 -4.99 -3.47 -10.59
N ALA A 149 -6.24 -3.34 -11.03
CA ALA A 149 -6.56 -3.18 -12.45
C ALA A 149 -5.96 -1.88 -13.04
N HIS A 150 -6.03 -0.77 -12.32
CA HIS A 150 -5.45 0.50 -12.75
C HIS A 150 -3.91 0.45 -12.78
N PHE A 151 -3.29 -0.21 -11.80
CA PHE A 151 -1.85 -0.46 -11.79
C PHE A 151 -1.41 -1.27 -13.03
N LEU A 152 -2.06 -2.40 -13.30
CA LEU A 152 -1.79 -3.25 -14.46
C LEU A 152 -1.99 -2.52 -15.80
N TYR A 153 -3.07 -1.76 -15.91
CA TYR A 153 -3.35 -0.99 -17.11
C TYR A 153 -2.29 0.08 -17.37
N THR A 154 -1.90 0.83 -16.34
CA THR A 154 -0.82 1.82 -16.48
C THR A 154 0.53 1.18 -16.76
N GLU A 155 0.82 0.00 -16.22
CA GLU A 155 2.01 -0.78 -16.59
C GLU A 155 2.02 -1.06 -18.11
N TYR A 156 0.89 -1.53 -18.66
CA TYR A 156 0.75 -1.75 -20.09
C TYR A 156 0.95 -0.46 -20.91
N LEU A 157 0.42 0.67 -20.45
CA LEU A 157 0.62 1.97 -21.11
C LEU A 157 2.10 2.38 -21.16
N LEU A 158 2.91 1.94 -20.19
CA LEU A 158 4.35 2.20 -20.17
C LEU A 158 5.19 1.22 -20.99
N ILE A 159 4.65 0.05 -21.38
CA ILE A 159 5.37 -0.87 -22.28
C ILE A 159 5.64 -0.14 -23.61
N PRO A 160 6.89 -0.03 -24.10
CA PRO A 160 7.16 0.59 -25.40
C PRO A 160 6.44 -0.14 -26.55
N LYS A 161 5.99 0.60 -27.56
CA LYS A 161 5.30 0.06 -28.74
C LYS A 161 6.10 0.31 -30.02
N ASN A 162 5.96 -0.56 -31.01
CA ASN A 162 6.50 -0.34 -32.36
C ASN A 162 5.62 0.65 -33.17
N ALA A 163 5.98 0.91 -34.42
CA ALA A 163 5.27 1.86 -35.29
C ALA A 163 3.80 1.47 -35.54
N GLU A 164 3.49 0.17 -35.48
CA GLU A 164 2.15 -0.38 -35.63
C GLU A 164 1.34 -0.37 -34.32
N GLY A 165 1.93 0.10 -33.21
CA GLY A 165 1.30 0.12 -31.88
C GLY A 165 1.35 -1.22 -31.14
N THR A 166 2.12 -2.19 -31.62
CA THR A 166 2.32 -3.49 -30.96
C THR A 166 3.30 -3.34 -29.79
N PRO A 167 3.01 -3.85 -28.58
CA PRO A 167 3.91 -3.77 -27.45
C PRO A 167 5.17 -4.61 -27.69
N LEU A 168 6.35 -4.03 -27.43
CA LEU A 168 7.64 -4.71 -27.56
C LEU A 168 7.78 -5.86 -26.54
N LYS A 169 7.21 -5.70 -25.34
CA LYS A 169 7.13 -6.76 -24.32
C LYS A 169 5.82 -7.53 -24.43
N ARG A 170 5.67 -8.29 -25.52
CA ARG A 170 4.40 -8.95 -25.87
C ARG A 170 3.93 -9.98 -24.82
N THR A 171 4.85 -10.74 -24.22
CA THR A 171 4.55 -11.72 -23.16
C THR A 171 3.93 -11.04 -21.95
N ARG A 172 4.54 -9.95 -21.44
CA ARG A 172 3.99 -9.21 -20.29
C ARG A 172 2.63 -8.60 -20.60
N ALA A 173 2.42 -8.10 -21.81
CA ALA A 173 1.10 -7.61 -22.23
C ALA A 173 0.03 -8.73 -22.24
N GLN A 174 0.38 -9.97 -22.56
CA GLN A 174 -0.54 -11.11 -22.47
C GLN A 174 -0.85 -11.50 -21.03
N GLU A 175 0.15 -11.46 -20.14
CA GLU A 175 -0.04 -11.67 -18.70
C GLU A 175 -0.97 -10.62 -18.11
N ILE A 176 -0.72 -9.34 -18.39
CA ILE A 176 -1.58 -8.22 -17.97
C ILE A 176 -3.03 -8.45 -18.43
N PHE A 177 -3.23 -8.85 -19.70
CA PHE A 177 -4.57 -9.15 -20.19
C PHE A 177 -5.24 -10.27 -19.38
N LYS A 178 -4.52 -11.35 -19.09
CA LYS A 178 -5.05 -12.48 -18.30
C LYS A 178 -5.37 -12.07 -16.86
N GLU A 179 -4.54 -11.23 -16.24
CA GLU A 179 -4.80 -10.72 -14.89
C GLU A 179 -6.04 -9.81 -14.87
N LEU A 180 -6.18 -8.91 -15.85
CA LEU A 180 -7.38 -8.08 -16.00
C LEU A 180 -8.64 -8.92 -16.28
N ASP A 181 -8.52 -10.00 -17.06
CA ASP A 181 -9.61 -10.94 -17.32
C ASP A 181 -10.07 -11.63 -16.03
N THR A 182 -9.15 -12.13 -15.20
CA THR A 182 -9.48 -12.65 -13.86
C THR A 182 -10.19 -11.60 -13.01
N ILE A 183 -9.68 -10.37 -12.98
CA ILE A 183 -10.30 -9.27 -12.22
C ILE A 183 -11.73 -8.98 -12.73
N SER A 184 -11.96 -9.08 -14.04
CA SER A 184 -13.28 -8.83 -14.63
C SER A 184 -14.34 -9.85 -14.23
N MET A 185 -13.92 -11.05 -13.81
CA MET A 185 -14.82 -12.06 -13.26
C MET A 185 -15.34 -11.67 -11.86
N GLU A 186 -14.57 -10.89 -11.09
CA GLU A 186 -14.96 -10.37 -9.77
C GLU A 186 -15.66 -9.01 -9.90
N LEU A 187 -15.03 -8.07 -10.62
CA LEU A 187 -15.54 -6.74 -10.90
C LEU A 187 -16.38 -6.71 -12.18
N THR A 188 -17.51 -7.42 -12.13
CA THR A 188 -18.46 -7.49 -13.25
C THR A 188 -19.01 -6.10 -13.61
N ASP A 189 -19.37 -5.91 -14.89
CA ASP A 189 -20.05 -4.72 -15.41
C ASP A 189 -19.30 -3.38 -15.28
N ARG A 190 -17.97 -3.41 -15.11
CA ARG A 190 -17.14 -2.20 -15.08
C ARG A 190 -16.71 -1.79 -16.49
N ASP A 191 -17.33 -0.73 -17.01
CA ASP A 191 -17.04 -0.21 -18.36
C ASP A 191 -15.58 0.22 -18.54
N TRP A 192 -14.98 0.83 -17.51
CA TRP A 192 -13.57 1.23 -17.52
C TRP A 192 -12.64 0.00 -17.60
N LEU A 193 -12.97 -1.10 -16.93
CA LEU A 193 -12.16 -2.33 -16.94
C LEU A 193 -12.22 -3.01 -18.32
N LEU A 194 -13.42 -3.12 -18.87
CA LEU A 194 -13.64 -3.61 -20.24
C LEU A 194 -12.87 -2.74 -21.26
N THR A 195 -12.83 -1.43 -21.03
CA THR A 195 -12.03 -0.51 -21.86
C THR A 195 -10.54 -0.81 -21.73
N PHE A 196 -10.00 -1.01 -20.52
CA PHE A 196 -8.59 -1.38 -20.32
C PHE A 196 -8.25 -2.68 -21.06
N MET A 197 -9.06 -3.71 -20.88
CA MET A 197 -8.89 -5.00 -21.58
C MET A 197 -8.93 -4.83 -23.11
N GLY A 198 -9.88 -4.01 -23.62
CA GLY A 198 -9.99 -3.72 -25.05
C GLY A 198 -8.73 -3.06 -25.61
N VAL A 199 -8.15 -2.11 -24.88
CA VAL A 199 -6.88 -1.45 -25.27
C VAL A 199 -5.72 -2.45 -25.30
N VAL A 200 -5.61 -3.32 -24.29
CA VAL A 200 -4.57 -4.35 -24.24
C VAL A 200 -4.74 -5.36 -25.39
N ALA A 201 -5.97 -5.84 -25.62
CA ALA A 201 -6.30 -6.75 -26.72
C ALA A 201 -5.98 -6.14 -28.09
N GLU A 202 -6.28 -4.85 -28.30
CA GLU A 202 -5.97 -4.13 -29.53
C GLU A 202 -4.46 -4.15 -29.82
N GLY A 203 -3.63 -3.75 -28.86
CA GLY A 203 -2.17 -3.76 -29.06
C GLY A 203 -1.58 -5.16 -29.19
N LEU A 204 -2.23 -6.19 -28.63
CA LEU A 204 -1.86 -7.59 -28.88
C LEU A 204 -2.24 -8.07 -30.30
N GLY A 205 -3.00 -7.28 -31.05
CA GLY A 205 -3.48 -7.59 -32.40
C GLY A 205 -4.81 -8.35 -32.42
N ARG A 206 -5.45 -8.55 -31.26
CA ARG A 206 -6.72 -9.27 -31.11
C ARG A 206 -7.91 -8.36 -31.44
N THR A 207 -7.95 -7.88 -32.68
CA THR A 207 -8.81 -6.76 -33.10
C THR A 207 -10.30 -7.04 -32.87
N ARG A 208 -10.78 -8.26 -33.15
CA ARG A 208 -12.21 -8.62 -32.96
C ARG A 208 -12.61 -8.65 -31.49
N GLU A 209 -11.73 -9.17 -30.64
CA GLU A 209 -11.95 -9.23 -29.19
C GLU A 209 -11.98 -7.81 -28.61
N ALA A 210 -11.02 -6.97 -28.99
CA ALA A 210 -10.98 -5.57 -28.57
C ALA A 210 -12.25 -4.80 -28.95
N GLU A 211 -12.72 -4.94 -30.20
CA GLU A 211 -13.97 -4.31 -30.66
C GLU A 211 -15.18 -4.78 -29.84
N GLY A 212 -15.27 -6.09 -29.55
CA GLY A 212 -16.32 -6.64 -28.69
C GLY A 212 -16.30 -6.06 -27.28
N LEU A 213 -15.12 -5.96 -26.66
CA LEU A 213 -14.94 -5.38 -25.32
C LEU A 213 -15.35 -3.90 -25.28
N PHE A 214 -14.99 -3.10 -26.28
CA PHE A 214 -15.40 -1.70 -26.33
C PHE A 214 -16.91 -1.53 -26.51
N HIS A 215 -17.55 -2.41 -27.30
CA HIS A 215 -19.00 -2.42 -27.40
C HIS A 215 -19.67 -2.79 -26.08
N GLN A 216 -19.16 -3.80 -25.37
CA GLN A 216 -19.66 -4.15 -24.04
C GLN A 216 -19.49 -2.99 -23.06
N ALA A 217 -18.31 -2.33 -23.03
CA ALA A 217 -18.09 -1.14 -22.22
C ALA A 217 -19.14 -0.04 -22.50
N MET A 218 -19.47 0.20 -23.77
CA MET A 218 -20.52 1.14 -24.16
C MET A 218 -21.95 0.69 -23.83
N GLN A 219 -22.21 -0.61 -23.72
CA GLN A 219 -23.49 -1.14 -23.25
C GLN A 219 -23.70 -0.84 -21.76
N HIS A 220 -22.66 -1.02 -20.94
CA HIS A 220 -22.70 -0.68 -19.51
C HIS A 220 -22.72 0.84 -19.29
N ASN A 221 -21.90 1.58 -20.03
CA ASN A 221 -21.84 3.04 -19.96
C ASN A 221 -21.77 3.68 -21.35
N PRO A 222 -22.92 4.13 -21.90
CA PRO A 222 -22.95 4.80 -23.21
C PRO A 222 -22.16 6.12 -23.28
N ARG A 223 -21.75 6.69 -22.13
CA ARG A 223 -20.95 7.91 -22.03
C ARG A 223 -19.44 7.63 -21.90
N ASN A 224 -18.99 6.38 -21.95
CA ASN A 224 -17.58 6.05 -21.91
C ASN A 224 -16.85 6.63 -23.14
N VAL A 225 -16.11 7.72 -22.92
CA VAL A 225 -15.46 8.50 -23.97
C VAL A 225 -14.29 7.72 -24.60
N GLU A 226 -13.54 6.97 -23.80
CA GLU A 226 -12.38 6.22 -24.29
C GLU A 226 -12.79 5.02 -25.15
N ALA A 227 -13.77 4.21 -24.73
CA ALA A 227 -14.30 3.12 -25.56
C ALA A 227 -14.82 3.63 -26.91
N LYS A 228 -15.58 4.74 -26.88
CA LYS A 228 -16.08 5.39 -28.11
C LYS A 228 -14.96 5.90 -29.01
N ARG A 229 -13.88 6.45 -28.43
CA ARG A 229 -12.70 6.91 -29.16
C ARG A 229 -12.01 5.74 -29.87
N HIS A 230 -11.81 4.62 -29.19
CA HIS A 230 -11.16 3.43 -29.77
C HIS A 230 -11.99 2.83 -30.92
N LEU A 231 -13.30 2.67 -30.76
CA LEU A 231 -14.19 2.19 -31.83
C LEU A 231 -14.09 3.09 -33.08
N ARG A 232 -14.11 4.42 -32.90
CA ARG A 232 -13.94 5.37 -34.00
C ARG A 232 -12.61 5.20 -34.72
N LEU A 233 -11.50 5.02 -33.99
CA LEU A 233 -10.18 4.79 -34.57
C LEU A 233 -10.12 3.46 -35.34
N MET A 234 -10.73 2.41 -34.82
CA MET A 234 -10.85 1.11 -35.49
C MET A 234 -11.62 1.23 -36.81
N ASP A 235 -12.76 1.92 -36.83
CA ASP A 235 -13.56 2.14 -38.04
C ASP A 235 -12.79 2.93 -39.10
N MET A 236 -12.06 3.98 -38.68
CA MET A 236 -11.21 4.75 -39.58
C MET A 236 -10.11 3.88 -40.21
N ARG A 237 -9.48 2.97 -39.44
CA ARG A 237 -8.47 2.03 -39.96
C ARG A 237 -9.08 1.04 -40.95
N LYS A 238 -10.28 0.51 -40.67
CA LYS A 238 -11.01 -0.40 -41.57
C LYS A 238 -11.35 0.28 -42.89
N ASN A 239 -11.86 1.52 -42.85
CA ASN A 239 -12.25 2.26 -44.05
C ASN A 239 -11.05 2.65 -44.93
N LYS A 240 -9.92 3.06 -44.33
CA LYS A 240 -8.68 3.30 -45.09
C LYS A 240 -8.18 2.05 -45.81
N LYS A 241 -8.20 0.88 -45.15
CA LYS A 241 -7.83 -0.38 -45.77
C LYS A 241 -8.75 -0.71 -46.95
N LYS A 242 -10.07 -0.60 -46.78
CA LYS A 242 -11.04 -0.83 -47.87
C LYS A 242 -10.80 0.09 -49.07
N GLY A 243 -10.55 1.38 -48.84
CA GLY A 243 -10.25 2.34 -49.91
C GLY A 243 -8.96 2.01 -50.68
N PHE A 244 -7.91 1.61 -49.96
CA PHE A 244 -6.66 1.16 -50.58
C PHE A 244 -6.87 -0.10 -51.43
N PHE A 245 -7.60 -1.10 -50.92
CA PHE A 245 -7.93 -2.31 -51.69
C PHE A 245 -8.77 -2.00 -52.92
N ALA A 246 -9.75 -1.09 -52.83
CA ALA A 246 -10.55 -0.68 -53.98
C ALA A 246 -9.70 -0.01 -55.08
N GLN A 247 -8.78 0.88 -54.70
CA GLN A 247 -7.84 1.53 -55.64
C GLN A 247 -6.88 0.53 -56.29
N LEU A 248 -6.40 -0.46 -55.53
CA LEU A 248 -5.52 -1.51 -56.05
C LEU A 248 -6.26 -2.41 -57.04
N MET A 249 -7.48 -2.81 -56.72
CA MET A 249 -8.32 -3.63 -57.62
C MET A 249 -8.68 -2.90 -58.91
N ASP A 250 -8.90 -1.59 -58.86
CA ASP A 250 -9.20 -0.79 -60.05
C ASP A 250 -8.01 -0.69 -61.01
N LYS A 251 -6.77 -0.64 -60.48
CA LYS A 251 -5.52 -0.68 -61.26
C LYS A 251 -5.21 -2.05 -61.87
N LEU A 252 -5.84 -3.12 -61.39
CA LEU A 252 -5.61 -4.50 -61.83
C LEU A 252 -6.67 -4.99 -62.82
N LYS A 253 -7.66 -4.16 -63.18
CA LYS A 253 -8.63 -4.50 -64.24
C LYS A 253 -7.91 -4.51 -65.60
N PRO A 254 -7.97 -5.61 -66.37
CA PRO A 254 -7.43 -5.63 -67.72
C PRO A 254 -8.24 -4.71 -68.63
N SER A 255 -7.54 -4.00 -69.52
CA SER A 255 -8.09 -3.10 -70.55
C SER A 255 -8.99 -3.80 -71.56
#